data_AF-X1DHP1-F1
#
_entry.id   AF-X1DHP1-F1
#
_cell.length_a   1.000
_cell.length_b   1.000
_cell.length_c   1.000
_cell.angle_alpha   90.00
_cell.angle_beta   90.00
_cell.angle_gamma   90.00
#
_symmetry.space_group_name_H-M   'P 1'
#
loop_
_entity.id
_entity.type
_entity.pdbx_description
1 polymer ?
#
loop_
_entity_poly.entity_id
_entity_poly.type
_entity_poly.pdbx_seq_one_letter_code
_entity_poly.pdbx_strand_id
1 'polypeptide(L)'
;MILLGPNQFYNPIFEIPYFIDFFRTDNTTKTKNSLFICHDHGSTSTLLWEIYIASLVDPLLRGKIPVTIFANGILRDNFSYDTSPDFPIITDFPGHPTTYGNPSITTDDINQVILSEASCVVGGEVFLDFFDWDIVGLSSDYGYVDKNGDHMYDFDDDYVDLSLLGGAIPGVPTKWPLGTYSQGVFVAKDTGTSRVFVSADASLFNNELIAEPGYDNRQFGLNIVNWLTYGESKQDWVVIFDEAHIRP
;
A
#
# COMPACT_ATOMS: atom_id res chain seq x y z
N MET A 1 10.63 6.76 -6.56
CA MET A 1 9.70 7.83 -6.15
C MET A 1 9.01 7.39 -4.87
N ILE A 2 8.86 8.29 -3.91
CA ILE A 2 8.22 8.03 -2.62
C ILE A 2 7.07 9.03 -2.45
N LEU A 3 5.86 8.51 -2.21
CA LEU A 3 4.66 9.26 -1.88
C LEU A 3 4.31 8.95 -0.43
N LEU A 4 4.44 9.93 0.47
CA LEU A 4 4.13 9.75 1.90
C LEU A 4 2.95 10.64 2.29
N GLY A 5 1.78 10.05 2.50
CA GLY A 5 0.60 10.76 2.98
C GLY A 5 0.20 12.01 2.19
N PRO A 6 0.13 11.97 0.84
CA PRO A 6 -0.26 13.15 0.08
C PRO A 6 -1.69 13.55 0.43
N ASN A 7 -1.90 14.83 0.73
CA ASN A 7 -3.18 15.42 1.10
C ASN A 7 -3.76 16.35 0.03
N GLN A 8 -3.06 16.54 -1.10
CA GLN A 8 -3.58 17.25 -2.28
C GLN A 8 -3.88 16.28 -3.42
N PHE A 9 -5.00 16.48 -4.10
CA PHE A 9 -5.37 15.68 -5.27
C PHE A 9 -4.35 15.84 -6.39
N TYR A 10 -3.97 14.70 -6.97
CA TYR A 10 -3.15 14.67 -8.16
C TYR A 10 -3.93 15.28 -9.34
N ASN A 11 -3.27 16.10 -10.14
CA ASN A 11 -3.86 16.65 -11.35
C ASN A 11 -3.78 15.63 -12.48
N PRO A 12 -4.92 15.06 -12.91
CA PRO A 12 -4.90 13.97 -13.89
C PRO A 12 -4.35 14.40 -15.26
N ILE A 13 -4.35 15.70 -15.59
CA ILE A 13 -3.85 16.20 -16.87
C ILE A 13 -2.32 16.27 -16.90
N PHE A 14 -1.69 16.62 -15.79
CA PHE A 14 -0.24 16.87 -15.74
C PHE A 14 0.56 15.69 -15.17
N GLU A 15 -0.02 14.91 -14.26
CA GLU A 15 0.73 13.93 -13.47
C GLU A 15 0.52 12.49 -13.94
N ILE A 16 -0.66 12.15 -14.47
CA ILE A 16 -0.89 10.82 -15.05
C ILE A 16 0.10 10.51 -16.20
N PRO A 17 0.40 11.42 -17.15
CA PRO A 17 1.40 11.16 -18.18
C PRO A 17 2.79 10.83 -17.62
N TYR A 18 3.18 11.47 -16.50
CA TYR A 18 4.44 11.16 -15.83
C TYR A 18 4.45 9.73 -15.28
N PHE A 19 3.38 9.29 -14.62
CA PHE A 19 3.27 7.91 -14.13
C PHE A 19 3.18 6.89 -15.26
N ILE A 20 2.49 7.20 -16.36
CA ILE A 20 2.48 6.39 -17.57
C ILE A 20 3.91 6.16 -18.07
N ASP A 21 4.69 7.22 -18.23
CA ASP A 21 6.10 7.12 -18.66
C ASP A 21 6.97 6.40 -17.63
N PHE A 22 6.71 6.58 -16.33
CA PHE A 22 7.39 5.87 -15.24
C PHE A 22 7.22 4.35 -15.35
N PHE A 23 6.02 3.87 -15.68
CA PHE A 23 5.72 2.44 -15.87
C PHE A 23 6.03 1.94 -17.29
N ARG A 24 6.31 2.84 -18.24
CA ARG A 24 6.59 2.50 -19.64
C ARG A 24 8.00 1.99 -19.88
N THR A 25 8.82 1.85 -18.84
CA THR A 25 10.17 1.30 -18.94
C THR A 25 10.13 0.00 -19.75
N ASP A 26 10.75 0.06 -20.93
CA ASP A 26 10.80 -1.06 -21.84
C ASP A 26 11.99 -1.96 -21.47
N ASN A 27 11.94 -3.21 -21.90
CA ASN A 27 13.02 -4.18 -21.65
C ASN A 27 14.33 -3.84 -22.39
N THR A 28 14.39 -2.74 -23.15
CA THR A 28 15.56 -2.27 -23.89
C THR A 28 16.30 -1.14 -23.15
N THR A 29 15.58 -0.37 -22.34
CA THR A 29 16.12 0.59 -21.38
C THR A 29 16.49 -0.15 -20.09
N LYS A 30 17.76 -0.09 -19.68
CA LYS A 30 18.23 -0.68 -18.41
C LYS A 30 17.72 0.07 -17.17
N THR A 31 16.78 0.99 -17.34
CA THR A 31 16.29 1.86 -16.29
C THR A 31 15.28 1.09 -15.45
N LYS A 32 15.57 0.94 -14.16
CA LYS A 32 14.66 0.32 -13.19
C LYS A 32 13.99 1.42 -12.39
N ASN A 33 12.68 1.34 -12.27
CA ASN A 33 11.90 2.33 -11.55
C ASN A 33 11.25 1.68 -10.33
N SER A 34 11.15 2.42 -9.23
CA SER A 34 10.50 1.91 -8.02
C SER A 34 9.64 2.97 -7.37
N LEU A 35 8.41 2.58 -7.06
CA LEU A 35 7.39 3.44 -6.47
C LEU A 35 7.07 2.93 -5.08
N PHE A 36 7.14 3.83 -4.11
CA PHE A 36 6.70 3.56 -2.76
C PHE A 36 5.55 4.50 -2.43
N ILE A 37 4.39 3.94 -2.09
CA ILE A 37 3.22 4.69 -1.68
C ILE A 37 2.92 4.35 -0.22
N CYS A 38 2.90 5.35 0.65
CA CYS A 38 2.33 5.24 1.98
C CYS A 38 1.07 6.11 2.04
N HIS A 39 -0.07 5.48 2.24
CA HIS A 39 -1.33 6.18 2.46
C HIS A 39 -1.40 6.71 3.89
N ASP A 40 -2.12 7.81 4.07
CA ASP A 40 -2.34 8.47 5.37
C ASP A 40 -3.66 9.25 5.31
N HIS A 41 -4.76 8.55 4.98
CA HIS A 41 -6.12 9.10 4.77
C HIS A 41 -6.23 10.23 3.73
N GLY A 42 -5.21 10.33 2.87
CA GLY A 42 -5.05 11.41 1.90
C GLY A 42 -5.58 11.09 0.50
N SER A 43 -5.13 11.88 -0.47
CA SER A 43 -5.54 11.83 -1.88
C SER A 43 -5.03 10.62 -2.67
N THR A 44 -4.15 9.79 -2.09
CA THR A 44 -3.66 8.55 -2.70
C THR A 44 -4.71 7.45 -2.80
N SER A 45 -5.88 7.63 -2.21
CA SER A 45 -6.93 6.60 -2.12
C SER A 45 -7.34 6.01 -3.47
N THR A 46 -7.24 6.78 -4.56
CA THR A 46 -7.64 6.34 -5.91
C THR A 46 -6.59 6.60 -6.99
N LEU A 47 -5.39 7.07 -6.64
CA LEU A 47 -4.35 7.46 -7.61
C LEU A 47 -4.01 6.33 -8.60
N LEU A 48 -3.75 5.12 -8.09
CA LEU A 48 -3.42 3.96 -8.94
C LEU A 48 -4.58 3.55 -9.85
N TRP A 49 -5.81 3.73 -9.39
CA TRP A 49 -7.01 3.51 -10.20
C TRP A 49 -7.13 4.53 -11.36
N GLU A 50 -6.87 5.80 -11.09
CA GLU A 50 -6.90 6.85 -12.12
C GLU A 50 -5.83 6.62 -13.19
N ILE A 51 -4.61 6.27 -12.78
CA ILE A 51 -3.51 5.91 -13.69
C ILE A 51 -3.91 4.69 -14.53
N TYR A 52 -4.54 3.68 -13.92
CA TYR A 52 -5.01 2.50 -14.62
C TYR A 52 -6.02 2.83 -15.72
N ILE A 53 -7.07 3.60 -15.42
CA ILE A 53 -8.06 4.00 -16.43
C ILE A 53 -7.38 4.73 -17.59
N ALA A 54 -6.50 5.69 -17.29
CA ALA A 54 -5.81 6.45 -18.31
C ALA A 54 -4.91 5.58 -19.20
N SER A 55 -4.39 4.49 -18.65
CA SER A 55 -3.56 3.53 -19.39
C SER A 55 -4.33 2.49 -20.21
N LEU A 56 -5.65 2.35 -20.03
CA LEU A 56 -6.46 1.36 -20.74
C LEU A 56 -6.40 1.49 -22.27
N VAL A 57 -6.07 2.69 -22.76
CA VAL A 57 -5.92 3.00 -24.19
C VAL A 57 -4.51 2.71 -24.73
N ASP A 58 -3.52 2.41 -23.86
CA ASP A 58 -2.14 2.07 -24.25
C ASP A 58 -1.89 0.56 -24.15
N PRO A 59 -1.73 -0.15 -25.29
CA PRO A 59 -1.45 -1.58 -25.32
C PRO A 59 -0.15 -1.99 -24.61
N LEU A 60 0.83 -1.08 -24.46
CA LEU A 60 2.14 -1.37 -23.86
C LEU A 60 2.11 -1.37 -22.31
N LEU A 61 1.06 -0.81 -21.73
CA LEU A 61 0.89 -0.64 -20.28
C LEU A 61 -0.19 -1.56 -19.69
N ARG A 62 -0.93 -2.26 -20.54
CA ARG A 62 -2.00 -3.17 -20.13
C ARG A 62 -1.44 -4.27 -19.21
N GLY A 63 -1.90 -4.26 -17.95
CA GLY A 63 -1.48 -5.22 -16.92
C GLY A 63 -0.18 -4.84 -16.18
N LYS A 64 0.45 -3.71 -16.51
CA LYS A 64 1.66 -3.23 -15.81
C LYS A 64 1.36 -2.26 -14.68
N ILE A 65 0.25 -1.52 -14.78
CA ILE A 65 -0.14 -0.57 -13.74
C ILE A 65 -0.94 -1.33 -12.69
N PRO A 66 -0.43 -1.44 -11.45
CA PRO A 66 -1.20 -2.02 -10.38
C PRO A 66 -2.39 -1.11 -10.04
N VAL A 67 -3.52 -1.72 -9.64
CA VAL A 67 -4.69 -1.00 -9.15
C VAL A 67 -4.82 -1.25 -7.66
N THR A 68 -4.86 -0.17 -6.89
CA THR A 68 -5.20 -0.23 -5.47
C THR A 68 -6.25 0.83 -5.18
N ILE A 69 -7.13 0.53 -4.24
CA ILE A 69 -8.01 1.52 -3.61
C ILE A 69 -7.77 1.42 -2.12
N PHE A 70 -7.60 2.56 -1.47
CA PHE A 70 -7.60 2.59 -0.01
C PHE A 70 -9.00 2.87 0.51
N ALA A 71 -9.37 2.16 1.57
CA ALA A 71 -10.56 2.50 2.32
C ALA A 71 -10.40 3.88 2.96
N ASN A 72 -11.51 4.58 3.16
CA ASN A 72 -11.52 5.70 4.11
C ASN A 72 -11.87 5.10 5.47
N GLY A 73 -11.32 5.65 6.56
CA GLY A 73 -11.57 5.19 7.93
C GLY A 73 -10.35 4.49 8.54
N ILE A 74 -10.42 4.21 9.84
CA ILE A 74 -9.29 3.68 10.62
C ILE A 74 -9.42 2.18 10.75
N LEU A 75 -8.38 1.45 10.36
CA LEU A 75 -8.24 0.03 10.61
C LEU A 75 -8.12 -0.20 12.12
N ARG A 76 -9.09 -0.90 12.66
CA ARG A 76 -9.10 -1.43 14.02
C ARG A 76 -8.93 -2.93 13.96
N ASP A 77 -8.24 -3.47 14.95
CA ASP A 77 -8.05 -4.89 15.09
C ASP A 77 -8.41 -5.30 16.52
N ASN A 78 -9.48 -6.08 16.69
CA ASN A 78 -9.93 -6.50 18.02
C ASN A 78 -9.08 -7.63 18.63
N PHE A 79 -8.20 -8.24 17.84
CA PHE A 79 -7.37 -9.36 18.24
C PHE A 79 -5.91 -8.96 18.45
N SER A 80 -5.34 -8.15 17.54
CA SER A 80 -3.94 -7.76 17.52
C SER A 80 -3.76 -6.25 17.47
N TYR A 81 -3.67 -5.62 18.65
CA TYR A 81 -3.51 -4.18 18.81
C TYR A 81 -2.73 -3.86 20.07
N ASP A 82 -2.03 -2.72 20.08
CA ASP A 82 -1.49 -2.13 21.30
C ASP A 82 -2.65 -1.51 22.09
N THR A 83 -2.62 -1.58 23.42
CA THR A 83 -3.73 -1.14 24.27
C THR A 83 -3.56 0.29 24.77
N SER A 84 -2.44 0.94 24.45
CA SER A 84 -2.13 2.31 24.89
C SER A 84 -1.10 2.97 23.96
N PRO A 85 -1.49 3.48 22.78
CA PRO A 85 -2.85 3.65 22.22
C PRO A 85 -3.35 2.46 21.37
N ASP A 86 -4.63 2.47 20.94
CA ASP A 86 -5.34 1.42 20.16
C ASP A 86 -4.80 1.23 18.72
N PHE A 87 -3.50 1.00 18.60
CA PHE A 87 -2.77 0.91 17.35
C PHE A 87 -2.78 -0.54 16.82
N PRO A 88 -3.18 -0.78 15.55
CA PRO A 88 -3.16 -2.13 15.00
C PRO A 88 -1.73 -2.67 14.91
N ILE A 89 -1.56 -3.95 15.29
CA ILE A 89 -0.31 -4.67 15.18
C ILE A 89 -0.45 -5.75 14.11
N ILE A 90 0.32 -5.61 13.03
CA ILE A 90 0.34 -6.54 11.91
C ILE A 90 1.30 -7.68 12.26
N THR A 91 0.75 -8.89 12.40
CA THR A 91 1.51 -10.11 12.72
C THR A 91 1.39 -11.18 11.64
N ASP A 92 0.47 -11.03 10.69
CA ASP A 92 0.28 -11.98 9.61
C ASP A 92 1.01 -11.51 8.35
N PHE A 93 2.05 -12.26 7.97
CA PHE A 93 2.90 -12.00 6.83
C PHE A 93 2.96 -13.27 5.95
N PRO A 94 2.11 -13.38 4.90
CA PRO A 94 2.01 -14.57 4.04
C PRO A 94 3.31 -15.01 3.34
N GLY A 95 4.31 -14.11 3.32
CA GLY A 95 5.68 -14.41 2.87
C GLY A 95 6.07 -13.58 1.66
N HIS A 96 7.00 -12.65 1.85
CA HIS A 96 7.54 -11.81 0.78
C HIS A 96 9.01 -11.48 1.08
N PRO A 97 9.88 -11.21 0.10
CA PRO A 97 11.28 -10.86 0.35
C PRO A 97 11.50 -9.65 1.29
N THR A 98 10.47 -8.84 1.54
CA THR A 98 10.53 -7.75 2.51
C THR A 98 10.25 -8.19 3.95
N THR A 99 9.64 -9.35 4.16
CA THR A 99 9.29 -9.90 5.49
C THR A 99 10.32 -10.91 5.98
N TYR A 100 11.19 -11.41 5.12
CA TYR A 100 12.27 -12.32 5.52
C TYR A 100 13.51 -11.58 6.03
N GLY A 101 14.30 -12.29 6.83
CA GLY A 101 15.64 -11.91 7.22
C GLY A 101 16.49 -11.66 5.98
N ASN A 102 17.14 -10.51 5.94
CA ASN A 102 18.07 -10.13 4.90
C ASN A 102 19.49 -10.15 5.47
N PRO A 103 20.37 -11.09 5.07
CA PRO A 103 21.72 -11.21 5.63
C PRO A 103 22.58 -9.94 5.54
N SER A 104 22.20 -8.98 4.67
CA SER A 104 22.87 -7.68 4.53
C SER A 104 22.39 -6.63 5.55
N ILE A 105 21.32 -6.91 6.30
CA ILE A 105 20.66 -6.03 7.27
C ILE A 105 20.54 -6.74 8.63
N THR A 106 19.88 -7.90 8.67
CA THR A 106 19.67 -8.76 9.84
C THR A 106 19.16 -10.14 9.42
N THR A 107 19.44 -11.16 10.21
CA THR A 107 19.04 -12.55 9.91
C THR A 107 17.63 -12.90 10.36
N ASP A 108 17.00 -12.06 11.16
CA ASP A 108 15.71 -12.34 11.77
C ASP A 108 14.58 -11.99 10.81
N ASP A 109 13.51 -12.79 10.77
CA ASP A 109 12.30 -12.46 10.00
C ASP A 109 11.47 -11.39 10.71
N ILE A 110 10.61 -10.70 9.96
CA ILE A 110 9.64 -9.74 10.51
C ILE A 110 8.52 -10.52 11.20
N ASN A 111 8.26 -10.22 12.47
CA ASN A 111 7.24 -10.89 13.27
C ASN A 111 6.07 -9.97 13.57
N GLN A 112 6.34 -8.68 13.88
CA GLN A 112 5.27 -7.75 14.21
C GLN A 112 5.63 -6.30 13.85
N VAL A 113 4.67 -5.59 13.27
CA VAL A 113 4.79 -4.19 12.87
C VAL A 113 3.61 -3.43 13.45
N ILE A 114 3.90 -2.36 14.19
CA ILE A 114 2.88 -1.47 14.75
C ILE A 114 2.61 -0.32 13.78
N LEU A 115 1.34 0.06 13.63
CA LEU A 115 0.89 1.20 12.84
C LEU A 115 -0.02 2.07 13.68
N SER A 116 -0.13 3.37 13.39
CA SER A 116 -0.96 4.28 14.17
C SER A 116 -2.42 4.28 13.73
N GLU A 117 -2.78 5.13 12.77
CA GLU A 117 -4.12 5.25 12.24
C GLU A 117 -4.09 4.67 10.83
N ALA A 118 -3.77 3.38 10.71
CA ALA A 118 -3.71 2.73 9.42
C ALA A 118 -5.09 2.72 8.75
N SER A 119 -5.13 2.75 7.42
CA SER A 119 -6.30 2.29 6.67
C SER A 119 -6.07 0.85 6.20
N CYS A 120 -6.74 0.43 5.13
CA CYS A 120 -6.44 -0.79 4.41
C CYS A 120 -6.60 -0.63 2.90
N VAL A 121 -5.99 -1.55 2.17
CA VAL A 121 -6.31 -1.79 0.77
C VAL A 121 -7.62 -2.54 0.67
N VAL A 122 -8.51 -2.07 -0.19
CA VAL A 122 -9.83 -2.64 -0.39
C VAL A 122 -9.74 -4.00 -1.05
N GLY A 123 -10.60 -4.92 -0.61
CA GLY A 123 -10.96 -6.07 -1.41
C GLY A 123 -10.39 -7.42 -0.94
N GLY A 124 -9.59 -7.41 0.14
CA GLY A 124 -8.98 -8.61 0.70
C GLY A 124 -8.19 -9.41 -0.35
N GLU A 125 -8.00 -10.70 -0.11
CA GLU A 125 -7.23 -11.56 -1.01
C GLU A 125 -7.82 -11.60 -2.43
N VAL A 126 -9.15 -11.67 -2.57
CA VAL A 126 -9.81 -11.85 -3.87
C VAL A 126 -9.57 -10.68 -4.83
N PHE A 127 -9.67 -9.44 -4.34
CA PHE A 127 -9.45 -8.26 -5.19
C PHE A 127 -7.96 -8.03 -5.46
N LEU A 128 -7.13 -8.26 -4.44
CA LEU A 128 -5.67 -8.13 -4.57
C LEU A 128 -5.13 -9.13 -5.59
N ASP A 129 -5.58 -10.38 -5.54
CA ASP A 129 -5.27 -11.43 -6.51
C ASP A 129 -5.75 -11.07 -7.92
N PHE A 130 -6.92 -10.45 -8.06
CA PHE A 130 -7.44 -10.02 -9.36
C PHE A 130 -6.49 -9.02 -10.06
N PHE A 131 -5.84 -8.14 -9.29
CA PHE A 131 -4.82 -7.22 -9.79
C PHE A 131 -3.39 -7.74 -9.66
N ASP A 132 -3.24 -9.01 -9.24
CA ASP A 132 -1.97 -9.72 -9.12
C ASP A 132 -1.00 -8.97 -8.19
N TRP A 133 -1.53 -8.55 -7.04
CA TRP A 133 -0.75 -8.01 -5.93
C TRP A 133 -0.18 -9.16 -5.10
N ASP A 134 1.09 -9.06 -4.73
CA ASP A 134 1.65 -9.86 -3.65
C ASP A 134 1.22 -9.25 -2.32
N ILE A 135 0.46 -10.01 -1.54
CA ILE A 135 0.04 -9.60 -0.20
C ILE A 135 1.23 -9.77 0.73
N VAL A 136 1.67 -8.66 1.33
CA VAL A 136 2.85 -8.64 2.19
C VAL A 136 2.45 -8.76 3.65
N GLY A 137 1.38 -8.09 4.07
CA GLY A 137 0.89 -8.18 5.45
C GLY A 137 -0.59 -7.85 5.59
N LEU A 138 -1.21 -8.56 6.53
CA LEU A 138 -2.65 -8.59 6.76
C LEU A 138 -2.97 -8.25 8.22
N SER A 139 -4.10 -7.59 8.44
CA SER A 139 -4.69 -7.55 9.79
C SER A 139 -5.15 -8.96 10.21
N SER A 140 -5.55 -9.12 11.47
CA SER A 140 -6.24 -10.33 11.88
C SER A 140 -7.61 -10.47 11.18
N ASP A 141 -8.22 -11.66 11.27
CA ASP A 141 -9.59 -11.93 10.83
C ASP A 141 -10.65 -11.08 11.57
N TYR A 142 -10.28 -10.48 12.71
CA TYR A 142 -11.12 -9.58 13.50
C TYR A 142 -10.84 -8.09 13.19
N GLY A 143 -10.02 -7.82 12.17
CA GLY A 143 -9.76 -6.50 11.65
C GLY A 143 -10.96 -5.94 10.87
N TYR A 144 -11.23 -4.66 11.06
CA TYR A 144 -12.23 -3.92 10.30
C TYR A 144 -11.84 -2.46 10.19
N VAL A 145 -12.32 -1.76 9.17
CA VAL A 145 -12.11 -0.32 9.02
C VAL A 145 -13.33 0.41 9.54
N ASP A 146 -13.14 1.16 10.62
CA ASP A 146 -14.13 2.02 11.25
C ASP A 146 -14.18 3.37 10.52
N LYS A 147 -15.28 3.63 9.82
CA LYS A 147 -15.47 4.87 9.05
C LYS A 147 -16.12 6.00 9.82
N ASN A 148 -16.91 5.69 10.83
CA ASN A 148 -17.75 6.64 11.54
C ASN A 148 -17.19 7.00 12.94
N GLY A 149 -16.16 6.29 13.39
CA GLY A 149 -15.48 6.49 14.67
C GLY A 149 -16.24 5.92 15.86
N ASP A 150 -17.16 4.98 15.67
CA ASP A 150 -17.98 4.40 16.75
C ASP A 150 -17.37 3.14 17.39
N HIS A 151 -16.22 2.68 16.88
CA HIS A 151 -15.50 1.49 17.34
C HIS A 151 -16.33 0.19 17.22
N MET A 152 -17.27 0.13 16.28
CA MET A 152 -18.07 -1.06 16.00
C MET A 152 -18.16 -1.28 14.49
N TYR A 153 -18.06 -2.54 14.08
CA TYR A 153 -18.27 -2.88 12.67
C TYR A 153 -19.77 -2.93 12.34
N ASP A 154 -20.20 -2.10 11.39
CA ASP A 154 -21.51 -2.20 10.75
C ASP A 154 -21.38 -2.12 9.24
N PHE A 155 -21.83 -3.16 8.51
CA PHE A 155 -21.77 -3.20 7.05
C PHE A 155 -22.55 -2.06 6.37
N ASP A 156 -23.58 -1.52 7.02
CA ASP A 156 -24.36 -0.42 6.45
C ASP A 156 -23.56 0.90 6.39
N ASP A 157 -22.53 1.05 7.23
CA ASP A 157 -21.68 2.25 7.33
C ASP A 157 -20.22 1.98 6.88
N ASP A 158 -19.66 0.83 7.26
CA ASP A 158 -18.29 0.35 7.03
C ASP A 158 -18.16 -0.47 5.74
N TYR A 159 -18.40 0.22 4.63
CA TYR A 159 -18.19 -0.33 3.28
C TYR A 159 -17.49 0.67 2.37
N VAL A 160 -16.89 0.15 1.30
CA VAL A 160 -16.43 0.97 0.17
C VAL A 160 -17.44 0.91 -0.96
N ASP A 161 -17.82 2.08 -1.45
CA ASP A 161 -18.59 2.21 -2.68
C ASP A 161 -17.68 2.02 -3.89
N LEU A 162 -17.85 0.90 -4.57
CA LEU A 162 -17.13 0.50 -5.78
C LEU A 162 -18.02 0.63 -7.03
N SER A 163 -19.12 1.39 -6.97
CA SER A 163 -20.00 1.62 -8.13
C SER A 163 -19.23 2.14 -9.36
N LEU A 164 -18.22 2.98 -9.15
CA LEU A 164 -17.32 3.46 -10.20
C LEU A 164 -16.53 2.31 -10.86
N LEU A 165 -16.07 1.33 -10.06
CA LEU A 165 -15.37 0.16 -10.57
C LEU A 165 -16.30 -0.82 -11.26
N GLY A 166 -17.47 -1.10 -10.66
CA GLY A 166 -18.44 -2.05 -11.21
C GLY A 166 -18.95 -1.66 -12.60
N GLY A 167 -18.94 -0.36 -12.94
CA GLY A 167 -19.23 0.12 -14.29
C GLY A 167 -18.11 -0.13 -15.31
N ALA A 168 -16.86 -0.23 -14.86
CA ALA A 168 -15.67 -0.38 -15.72
C ALA A 168 -15.15 -1.83 -15.79
N ILE A 169 -15.33 -2.61 -14.72
CA ILE A 169 -14.83 -3.98 -14.56
C ILE A 169 -16.01 -4.91 -14.26
N PRO A 170 -16.39 -5.78 -15.21
CA PRO A 170 -17.44 -6.77 -14.99
C PRO A 170 -17.11 -7.70 -13.82
N GLY A 171 -18.05 -7.88 -12.89
CA GLY A 171 -17.92 -8.82 -11.76
C GLY A 171 -17.49 -8.20 -10.44
N VAL A 172 -17.08 -6.93 -10.42
CA VAL A 172 -16.80 -6.21 -9.17
C VAL A 172 -18.12 -5.78 -8.53
N PRO A 173 -18.39 -6.10 -7.23
CA PRO A 173 -19.60 -5.67 -6.56
C PRO A 173 -19.59 -4.14 -6.35
N THR A 174 -20.77 -3.53 -6.24
CA THR A 174 -20.87 -2.08 -6.03
C THR A 174 -20.59 -1.65 -4.59
N LYS A 175 -20.70 -2.57 -3.63
CA LYS A 175 -20.33 -2.36 -2.23
C LYS A 175 -19.38 -3.46 -1.80
N TRP A 176 -18.30 -3.08 -1.14
CA TRP A 176 -17.35 -4.02 -0.57
C TRP A 176 -17.29 -3.87 0.96
N PRO A 177 -17.50 -4.95 1.74
CA PRO A 177 -17.43 -4.89 3.20
C PRO A 177 -16.03 -4.54 3.68
N LEU A 178 -15.88 -3.72 4.72
CA LEU A 178 -14.58 -3.41 5.31
C LEU A 178 -14.33 -4.13 6.63
N GLY A 179 -14.79 -5.37 6.74
CA GLY A 179 -14.61 -6.21 7.93
C GLY A 179 -15.06 -7.63 7.67
N THR A 180 -15.01 -8.48 8.70
CA THR A 180 -15.32 -9.93 8.65
C THR A 180 -14.30 -10.81 7.91
N TYR A 181 -13.18 -10.22 7.51
CA TYR A 181 -12.03 -10.89 6.90
C TYR A 181 -10.77 -10.04 7.13
N SER A 182 -9.59 -10.65 7.00
CA SER A 182 -8.31 -9.95 7.13
C SER A 182 -8.11 -8.87 6.07
N GLN A 183 -7.82 -7.64 6.51
CA GLN A 183 -7.62 -6.49 5.64
C GLN A 183 -6.17 -6.41 5.16
N GLY A 184 -5.96 -6.12 3.87
CA GLY A 184 -4.62 -5.91 3.31
C GLY A 184 -4.03 -4.59 3.80
N VAL A 185 -2.87 -4.64 4.43
CA VAL A 185 -2.19 -3.45 4.98
C VAL A 185 -0.94 -3.11 4.19
N PHE A 186 -0.21 -4.14 3.78
CA PHE A 186 0.97 -4.01 2.93
C PHE A 186 0.81 -4.88 1.69
N VAL A 187 1.03 -4.29 0.52
CA VAL A 187 1.02 -5.01 -0.75
C VAL A 187 2.21 -4.59 -1.62
N ALA A 188 2.71 -5.53 -2.42
CA ALA A 188 3.83 -5.32 -3.30
C ALA A 188 3.56 -5.89 -4.69
N LYS A 189 4.17 -5.30 -5.71
CA LYS A 189 4.13 -5.83 -7.08
C LYS A 189 5.47 -5.65 -7.76
N ASP A 190 6.02 -6.74 -8.27
CA ASP A 190 7.19 -6.73 -9.16
C ASP A 190 6.73 -6.98 -10.60
N THR A 191 6.90 -5.97 -11.45
CA THR A 191 6.58 -6.06 -12.89
C THR A 191 7.81 -6.42 -13.74
N GLY A 192 8.93 -6.78 -13.09
CA GLY A 192 10.23 -7.06 -13.68
C GLY A 192 11.03 -5.81 -14.05
N THR A 193 10.35 -4.76 -14.49
CA THR A 193 10.96 -3.45 -14.84
C THR A 193 10.70 -2.39 -13.78
N SER A 194 9.63 -2.56 -13.01
CA SER A 194 9.29 -1.68 -11.90
C SER A 194 8.82 -2.46 -10.67
N ARG A 195 9.19 -1.96 -9.48
CA ARG A 195 8.70 -2.47 -8.20
C ARG A 195 7.83 -1.44 -7.53
N VAL A 196 6.64 -1.84 -7.11
CA VAL A 196 5.72 -1.01 -6.36
C VAL A 196 5.52 -1.63 -4.99
N PHE A 197 5.74 -0.85 -3.94
CA PHE A 197 5.35 -1.21 -2.59
C PHE A 197 4.32 -0.22 -2.09
N VAL A 198 3.30 -0.71 -1.41
CA VAL A 198 2.20 0.08 -0.91
C VAL A 198 1.99 -0.24 0.57
N SER A 199 1.98 0.80 1.38
CA SER A 199 1.60 0.79 2.79
C SER A 199 0.29 1.53 2.97
N ALA A 200 -0.64 0.97 3.74
CA ALA A 200 -1.88 1.64 4.12
C ALA A 200 -1.70 2.70 5.21
N ASP A 201 -0.48 2.87 5.72
CA ASP A 201 -0.12 3.87 6.73
C ASP A 201 1.30 4.42 6.51
N ALA A 202 1.48 5.73 6.62
CA ALA A 202 2.78 6.40 6.61
C ALA A 202 3.51 6.31 7.95
N SER A 203 2.79 6.04 9.04
CA SER A 203 3.34 5.91 10.40
C SER A 203 4.36 4.78 10.54
N LEU A 204 4.39 3.82 9.60
CA LEU A 204 5.46 2.83 9.49
C LEU A 204 6.86 3.45 9.58
N PHE A 205 7.02 4.68 9.09
CA PHE A 205 8.28 5.44 9.10
C PHE A 205 8.34 6.56 10.14
N ASN A 206 7.36 6.63 11.04
CA ASN A 206 7.40 7.56 12.16
C ASN A 206 8.60 7.21 13.07
N ASN A 207 9.36 8.23 13.47
CA ASN A 207 10.56 8.05 14.30
C ASN A 207 10.26 7.38 15.66
N GLU A 208 9.09 7.64 16.23
CA GLU A 208 8.64 7.05 17.49
C GLU A 208 8.35 5.56 17.29
N LEU A 209 7.51 5.20 16.30
CA LEU A 209 7.19 3.80 16.00
C LEU A 209 8.41 2.98 15.51
N ILE A 210 9.34 3.60 14.78
CA ILE A 210 10.61 2.98 14.38
C ILE A 210 11.49 2.66 15.60
N ALA A 211 11.42 3.48 16.65
CA ALA A 211 12.24 3.34 17.85
C ALA A 211 11.55 2.53 18.95
N GLU A 212 10.27 2.20 18.78
CA GLU A 212 9.46 1.53 19.79
C GLU A 212 9.97 0.08 20.00
N PRO A 213 10.39 -0.28 21.23
CA PRO A 213 10.91 -1.62 21.49
C PRO A 213 9.86 -2.71 21.29
N GLY A 214 10.29 -3.82 20.69
CA GLY A 214 9.42 -4.99 20.48
C GLY A 214 8.79 -5.04 19.10
N TYR A 215 8.85 -3.97 18.30
CA TYR A 215 8.33 -3.95 16.93
C TYR A 215 9.45 -3.89 15.90
N ASP A 216 9.19 -4.49 14.74
CA ASP A 216 10.17 -4.67 13.66
C ASP A 216 10.10 -3.54 12.61
N ASN A 217 9.39 -2.43 12.88
CA ASN A 217 9.17 -1.30 11.96
C ASN A 217 10.44 -0.84 11.25
N ARG A 218 11.53 -0.64 12.02
CA ARG A 218 12.83 -0.21 11.47
C ARG A 218 13.38 -1.22 10.48
N GLN A 219 13.36 -2.50 10.83
CA GLN A 219 13.87 -3.57 9.98
C GLN A 219 13.02 -3.70 8.73
N PHE A 220 11.69 -3.68 8.90
CA PHE A 220 10.76 -3.81 7.79
C PHE A 220 10.93 -2.67 6.78
N GLY A 221 11.06 -1.44 7.25
CA GLY A 221 11.38 -0.29 6.40
C GLY A 221 12.68 -0.44 5.61
N LEU A 222 13.75 -0.94 6.24
CA LEU A 222 15.03 -1.21 5.56
C LEU A 222 14.90 -2.32 4.51
N ASN A 223 14.15 -3.37 4.81
CA ASN A 223 13.87 -4.46 3.88
C ASN A 223 13.08 -3.97 2.65
N ILE A 224 12.06 -3.14 2.84
CA ILE A 224 11.28 -2.51 1.77
C ILE A 224 12.20 -1.68 0.87
N VAL A 225 13.00 -0.78 1.44
CA VAL A 225 13.94 0.04 0.67
C VAL A 225 14.92 -0.85 -0.10
N ASN A 226 15.45 -1.90 0.53
CA ASN A 226 16.37 -2.79 -0.14
C ASN A 226 15.72 -3.53 -1.32
N TRP A 227 14.48 -4.00 -1.15
CA TRP A 227 13.72 -4.64 -2.21
C TRP A 227 13.40 -3.68 -3.35
N LEU A 228 12.94 -2.46 -3.03
CA LEU A 228 12.64 -1.44 -4.04
C LEU A 228 13.89 -1.07 -4.86
N THR A 229 15.08 -1.06 -4.28
CA THR A 229 16.32 -0.79 -5.02
C THR A 229 16.98 -2.06 -5.58
N TYR A 230 16.27 -3.18 -5.68
CA TYR A 230 16.77 -4.45 -6.22
C TYR A 230 18.03 -5.01 -5.53
N GLY A 231 18.28 -4.64 -4.27
CA GLY A 231 19.52 -4.98 -3.57
C GLY A 231 20.78 -4.29 -4.12
N GLU A 232 20.63 -3.35 -5.05
CA GLU A 232 21.73 -2.62 -5.65
C GLU A 232 22.26 -1.51 -4.72
N SER A 233 23.40 -0.94 -5.13
CA SER A 233 24.05 0.17 -4.42
C SER A 233 23.10 1.36 -4.37
N LYS A 234 22.86 1.90 -3.17
CA LYS A 234 21.94 3.03 -2.96
C LYS A 234 22.43 4.31 -3.62
N GLN A 235 23.73 4.39 -3.93
CA GLN A 235 24.35 5.50 -4.64
C GLN A 235 23.93 5.57 -6.12
N ASP A 236 23.46 4.45 -6.69
CA ASP A 236 22.99 4.39 -8.07
C ASP A 236 21.52 4.81 -8.22
N TRP A 237 20.84 5.08 -7.10
CA TRP A 237 19.42 5.41 -7.05
C TRP A 237 19.18 6.89 -6.78
N VAL A 238 18.35 7.51 -7.61
CA VAL A 238 17.81 8.86 -7.34
C VAL A 238 16.53 8.71 -6.52
N VAL A 239 16.55 9.23 -5.30
CA VAL A 239 15.37 9.28 -4.43
C VAL A 239 14.64 10.59 -4.68
N ILE A 240 13.35 10.48 -4.97
CA ILE A 240 12.45 11.61 -5.20
C ILE A 240 11.31 11.47 -4.22
N PHE A 241 11.13 12.48 -3.36
CA PHE A 241 9.96 12.63 -2.49
C PHE A 241 8.96 13.56 -3.17
N ASP A 242 7.70 13.15 -3.20
CA ASP A 242 6.63 14.00 -3.68
C ASP A 242 6.13 14.94 -2.57
N GLU A 243 6.90 15.99 -2.32
CA GLU A 243 6.55 17.00 -1.31
C GLU A 243 5.44 17.96 -1.78
N ALA A 244 5.19 18.06 -3.09
CA ALA A 244 4.19 18.98 -3.64
C ALA A 244 2.78 18.65 -3.14
N HIS A 245 2.54 17.37 -2.86
CA HIS A 245 1.26 16.87 -2.37
C HIS A 245 1.23 16.69 -0.85
N ILE A 246 2.29 17.05 -0.13
CA ILE A 246 2.35 17.06 1.35
C ILE A 246 2.25 18.51 1.81
N ARG A 247 1.04 18.98 2.15
CA ARG A 247 0.85 20.30 2.77
C ARG A 247 0.87 20.20 4.30
N PRO A 248 1.49 21.15 5.04
CA PRO A 248 1.28 21.30 6.48
C PRO A 248 -0.17 21.66 6.82
#